data_AF-A0A645GAS0-F1
#
_entry.id   AF-A0A645GAS0-F1
#
_cell.length_a   1.000
_cell.length_b   1.000
_cell.length_c   1.000
_cell.angle_alpha   90.00
_cell.angle_beta   90.00
_cell.angle_gamma   90.00
#
_symmetry.space_group_name_H-M   'P 1'
#
loop_
_entity.id
_entity.type
_entity.pdbx_description
1 polymer ?
#
loop_
_entity_poly.entity_id
_entity_poly.type
_entity_poly.pdbx_seq_one_letter_code
_entity_poly.pdbx_strand_id
1 'polypeptide(L)'
;MPAEAIILLAVLAVFIAVNVKSIHIQTKSSKKREPIRKKVLAINTVKFVLGATCIVLGARLMVDNGTIIAQMLGVPEAIIGLTLVAVGTSLPEIVTAIASILKKESAMSVGNIIGANIIDLTMILPVCSFLSDNGLAVNQNTISIDIPVSILLIVITVLPTVLAGKFSRWQGVTIFGIYTGYIITMVM
;
A
#
# COMPACT_ATOMS: atom_id res chain seq x y z
N MET A 1 11.46 2.67 21.52
CA MET A 1 11.25 1.61 20.50
C MET A 1 10.07 0.69 20.83
N PRO A 2 10.03 -0.09 21.93
CA PRO A 2 8.89 -0.99 22.14
C PRO A 2 7.57 -0.25 22.44
N ALA A 3 7.60 0.88 23.15
CA ALA A 3 6.39 1.63 23.48
C ALA A 3 5.68 2.24 22.24
N GLU A 4 6.44 2.81 21.30
CA GLU A 4 5.90 3.40 20.06
C GLU A 4 5.28 2.32 19.16
N ALA A 5 5.96 1.17 19.03
CA ALA A 5 5.47 0.02 18.29
C ALA A 5 4.16 -0.54 18.89
N ILE A 6 4.05 -0.61 20.23
CA ILE A 6 2.81 -1.00 20.92
C ILE A 6 1.67 -0.01 20.64
N ILE A 7 1.95 1.29 20.67
CA ILE A 7 0.95 2.33 20.37
C ILE A 7 0.42 2.17 18.94
N LEU A 8 1.30 1.98 17.96
CA LEU A 8 0.90 1.79 16.57
C LEU A 8 0.04 0.54 16.36
N LEU A 9 0.37 -0.58 17.02
CA LEU A 9 -0.46 -1.78 17.01
C LEU A 9 -1.82 -1.56 17.68
N ALA A 10 -1.87 -0.78 18.76
CA ALA A 10 -3.13 -0.41 19.39
C ALA A 10 -4.01 0.44 18.45
N VAL A 11 -3.40 1.38 17.71
CA VAL A 11 -4.08 2.17 16.67
C VAL A 11 -4.63 1.26 15.57
N LEU A 12 -3.86 0.28 15.10
CA LEU A 12 -4.34 -0.72 14.12
C LEU A 12 -5.55 -1.49 14.65
N ALA A 13 -5.49 -1.96 15.91
CA ALA A 13 -6.60 -2.71 16.52
C ALA A 13 -7.87 -1.86 16.60
N VAL A 14 -7.76 -0.58 16.99
CA VAL A 14 -8.88 0.37 16.99
C VAL A 14 -9.39 0.61 15.58
N PHE A 15 -8.51 0.82 14.60
CA PHE A 15 -8.88 1.02 13.20
C PHE A 15 -9.68 -0.17 12.65
N ILE A 16 -9.21 -1.40 12.86
CA ILE A 16 -9.92 -2.62 12.44
C ILE A 16 -11.27 -2.72 13.15
N ALA A 17 -11.33 -2.49 14.47
CA ALA A 17 -12.57 -2.57 15.25
C ALA A 17 -13.62 -1.57 14.77
N VAL A 18 -13.23 -0.32 14.51
CA VAL A 18 -14.10 0.73 13.97
C VAL A 18 -14.62 0.36 12.58
N ASN A 19 -13.74 -0.14 11.69
CA ASN A 19 -14.12 -0.54 10.34
C ASN A 19 -15.10 -1.73 10.35
N VAL A 20 -14.81 -2.78 11.13
CA VAL A 20 -15.69 -3.96 11.25
C VAL A 20 -17.05 -3.55 11.82
N LYS A 21 -17.09 -2.68 12.84
CA LYS A 21 -18.33 -2.17 13.41
C LYS A 21 -19.14 -1.35 12.39
N SER A 22 -18.48 -0.48 11.63
CA SER A 22 -19.10 0.32 10.57
C SER A 22 -19.73 -0.56 9.48
N ILE A 23 -19.00 -1.59 9.02
CA ILE A 23 -19.50 -2.56 8.03
C ILE A 23 -20.68 -3.35 8.59
N HIS A 24 -20.63 -3.78 9.86
CA HIS A 24 -21.73 -4.52 10.47
C HIS A 24 -23.01 -3.67 10.54
N ILE A 25 -22.89 -2.39 10.88
CA ILE A 25 -24.01 -1.43 10.92
C ILE A 25 -24.61 -1.23 9.51
N GLN A 26 -23.77 -1.02 8.49
CA GLN A 26 -24.23 -0.87 7.10
C GLN A 26 -24.90 -2.15 6.56
N THR A 27 -24.33 -3.32 6.87
CA THR A 27 -24.86 -4.63 6.42
C THR A 27 -26.18 -4.97 7.09
N LYS A 28 -26.42 -4.51 8.33
CA LYS A 28 -27.71 -4.70 9.03
C LYS A 28 -28.85 -3.90 8.40
N SER A 29 -28.52 -2.78 7.74
CA SER A 29 -29.46 -1.93 7.01
C SER A 29 -29.83 -2.48 5.62
N SER A 30 -28.90 -3.18 4.95
CA SER A 30 -29.14 -3.84 3.65
C SER A 30 -29.70 -5.27 3.83
N LYS A 31 -31.02 -5.37 4.02
CA LYS A 31 -31.71 -6.60 4.41
C LYS A 31 -32.09 -7.47 3.21
N LYS A 32 -31.14 -8.26 2.68
CA LYS A 32 -31.40 -9.55 1.99
C LYS A 32 -30.08 -10.34 1.85
N ARG A 33 -29.75 -11.19 2.82
CA ARG A 33 -28.62 -12.14 2.69
C ARG A 33 -29.09 -13.35 1.91
N GLU A 34 -28.58 -13.56 0.70
CA GLU A 34 -28.78 -14.81 -0.02
C GLU A 34 -28.17 -15.99 0.75
N PRO A 35 -28.78 -17.19 0.71
CA PRO A 35 -28.25 -18.36 1.41
C PRO A 35 -26.86 -18.72 0.88
N ILE A 36 -25.90 -18.89 1.80
CA ILE A 36 -24.52 -19.23 1.47
C ILE A 36 -24.45 -20.63 0.87
N ARG A 37 -24.28 -20.69 -0.46
CA ARG A 37 -24.15 -21.95 -1.19
C ARG A 37 -22.71 -22.45 -1.06
N LYS A 38 -22.48 -23.47 -0.22
CA LYS A 38 -21.13 -24.02 0.10
C LYS A 38 -20.23 -24.26 -1.13
N LYS A 39 -20.81 -24.73 -2.25
CA LYS A 39 -20.11 -24.93 -3.53
C LYS A 39 -19.58 -23.62 -4.13
N VAL A 40 -20.36 -22.54 -4.08
CA VAL A 40 -19.95 -21.22 -4.57
C VAL A 40 -18.86 -20.63 -3.69
N LEU A 41 -18.98 -20.80 -2.36
CA LEU A 41 -17.96 -20.38 -1.41
C LEU A 41 -16.62 -21.07 -1.71
N ALA A 42 -16.60 -22.40 -1.85
CA ALA A 42 -15.39 -23.15 -2.15
C ALA A 42 -14.73 -22.69 -3.46
N ILE A 43 -15.52 -22.51 -4.54
CA ILE A 43 -15.00 -22.02 -5.83
C ILE A 43 -14.40 -20.62 -5.69
N ASN A 44 -15.07 -19.71 -4.99
CA ASN A 44 -14.58 -18.34 -4.81
C ASN A 44 -13.33 -18.30 -3.92
N THR A 45 -13.24 -19.14 -2.89
CA THR A 45 -12.04 -19.27 -2.06
C THR A 45 -10.87 -19.78 -2.89
N VAL A 46 -11.06 -20.80 -3.74
CA VAL A 46 -10.01 -21.30 -4.64
C VAL A 46 -9.55 -20.20 -5.61
N LYS A 47 -10.48 -19.47 -6.23
CA LYS A 47 -10.16 -18.33 -7.11
C LYS A 47 -9.36 -17.25 -6.38
N PHE A 48 -9.74 -16.93 -5.14
CA PHE A 48 -9.06 -15.95 -4.31
C PHE A 48 -7.62 -16.37 -4.01
N VAL A 49 -7.42 -17.60 -3.53
CA VAL A 49 -6.09 -18.12 -3.20
C VAL A 49 -5.20 -18.17 -4.45
N LEU A 50 -5.72 -18.71 -5.56
CA LEU A 50 -4.99 -18.77 -6.83
C LEU A 50 -4.58 -17.36 -7.31
N GLY A 51 -5.52 -16.41 -7.29
CA GLY A 51 -5.26 -15.03 -7.70
C GLY A 51 -4.20 -14.35 -6.83
N ALA A 52 -4.31 -14.48 -5.51
CA ALA A 52 -3.33 -13.94 -4.57
C ALA A 52 -1.93 -14.54 -4.80
N THR A 53 -1.83 -15.86 -4.98
CA THR A 53 -0.56 -16.54 -5.27
C THR A 53 0.03 -16.05 -6.59
N CYS A 54 -0.75 -15.94 -7.66
CA CYS A 54 -0.27 -15.44 -8.95
C CYS A 54 0.25 -14.00 -8.87
N ILE A 55 -0.44 -13.12 -8.13
CA ILE A 55 0.00 -11.73 -7.93
C ILE A 55 1.34 -11.69 -7.20
N VAL A 56 1.48 -12.42 -6.09
CA VAL A 56 2.71 -12.44 -5.29
C VAL A 56 3.89 -13.03 -6.08
N LEU A 57 3.67 -14.15 -6.78
CA LEU A 57 4.70 -14.77 -7.61
C LEU A 57 5.10 -13.89 -8.80
N GLY A 58 4.12 -13.26 -9.46
CA GLY A 58 4.37 -12.34 -10.57
C GLY A 58 5.19 -11.12 -10.15
N ALA A 59 4.86 -10.52 -8.99
CA ALA A 59 5.63 -9.41 -8.43
C ALA A 59 7.07 -9.83 -8.12
N ARG A 60 7.29 -10.98 -7.47
CA ARG A 60 8.63 -11.52 -7.19
C ARG A 60 9.45 -11.74 -8.46
N LEU A 61 8.88 -12.43 -9.44
CA LEU A 61 9.55 -12.67 -10.72
C LEU A 61 9.94 -11.36 -11.42
N MET A 62 9.08 -10.34 -11.37
CA MET A 62 9.38 -9.04 -11.96
C MET A 62 10.53 -8.32 -11.25
N VAL A 63 10.58 -8.36 -9.91
CA VAL A 63 11.66 -7.75 -9.12
C VAL A 63 12.98 -8.47 -9.32
N ASP A 64 12.99 -9.80 -9.23
CA ASP A 64 14.21 -10.60 -9.31
C ASP A 64 14.85 -10.47 -10.69
N ASN A 65 14.05 -10.65 -11.76
CA ASN A 65 14.56 -10.54 -13.13
C ASN A 65 14.85 -9.08 -13.52
N GLY A 66 14.06 -8.13 -13.04
CA GLY A 66 14.31 -6.69 -13.27
C GLY A 66 15.63 -6.24 -12.64
N THR A 67 15.96 -6.75 -11.45
CA THR A 67 17.23 -6.52 -10.76
C THR A 67 18.40 -7.07 -11.59
N ILE A 68 18.30 -8.31 -12.08
CA ILE A 68 19.34 -8.92 -12.93
C ILE A 68 19.57 -8.08 -14.19
N ILE A 69 18.50 -7.67 -14.88
CA ILE A 69 18.61 -6.83 -16.09
C ILE A 69 19.27 -5.49 -15.76
N ALA A 70 18.88 -4.83 -14.66
CA ALA A 70 19.46 -3.55 -14.26
C ALA A 70 20.97 -3.66 -13.94
N GLN A 71 21.38 -4.74 -13.27
CA GLN A 71 22.79 -5.04 -13.01
C GLN A 71 23.57 -5.26 -14.31
N MET A 72 23.02 -6.01 -15.27
CA MET A 72 23.63 -6.21 -16.59
C MET A 72 23.79 -4.90 -17.38
N LEU A 73 22.91 -3.93 -17.15
CA LEU A 73 22.99 -2.59 -17.75
C LEU A 73 23.91 -1.63 -16.98
N GLY A 74 24.59 -2.09 -15.92
CA GLY A 74 25.50 -1.27 -15.13
C GLY A 74 24.81 -0.28 -14.20
N VAL A 75 23.53 -0.48 -13.88
CA VAL A 75 22.81 0.38 -12.92
C VAL A 75 23.35 0.10 -11.51
N PRO A 76 23.74 1.14 -10.74
CA PRO A 76 24.20 0.98 -9.36
C PRO A 76 23.16 0.26 -8.48
N GLU A 77 23.61 -0.67 -7.64
CA GLU A 77 22.74 -1.44 -6.73
C GLU A 77 21.89 -0.55 -5.82
N ALA A 78 22.43 0.60 -5.40
CA ALA A 78 21.70 1.59 -4.60
C ALA A 78 20.44 2.10 -5.31
N ILE A 79 20.51 2.34 -6.63
CA ILE A 79 19.36 2.78 -7.43
C ILE A 79 18.36 1.64 -7.60
N ILE A 80 18.84 0.40 -7.81
CA ILE A 80 17.97 -0.77 -7.95
C ILE A 80 17.17 -1.00 -6.66
N GLY A 81 17.84 -0.96 -5.50
CA GLY A 81 17.21 -1.13 -4.20
C GLY A 81 16.21 -0.02 -3.88
N LEU A 82 16.53 1.23 -4.22
CA LEU A 82 15.64 2.37 -3.98
C LEU A 82 14.41 2.36 -4.88
N THR A 83 14.55 1.93 -6.14
CA THR A 83 13.50 2.10 -7.15
C THR A 83 12.81 0.79 -7.52
N LEU A 84 13.55 -0.18 -8.03
CA LEU A 84 12.99 -1.41 -8.60
C LEU A 84 12.39 -2.30 -7.52
N VAL A 85 13.05 -2.39 -6.35
CA VAL A 85 12.51 -3.10 -5.19
C VAL A 85 11.28 -2.40 -4.64
N ALA A 86 11.32 -1.07 -4.47
CA ALA A 86 10.18 -0.30 -3.93
C ALA A 86 8.94 -0.34 -4.84
N VAL A 87 9.13 -0.18 -6.16
CA VAL A 87 8.06 -0.38 -7.15
C VAL A 87 7.59 -1.82 -7.10
N GLY A 88 8.54 -2.76 -7.04
CA GLY A 88 8.33 -4.19 -6.94
C GLY A 88 7.37 -4.65 -5.85
N THR A 89 7.61 -4.19 -4.63
CA THR A 89 6.76 -4.50 -3.48
C THR A 89 5.37 -3.87 -3.59
N SER A 90 5.24 -2.78 -4.35
CA SER A 90 3.98 -2.06 -4.58
C SER A 90 3.23 -2.55 -5.84
N LEU A 91 3.80 -3.48 -6.62
CA LEU A 91 3.18 -4.00 -7.84
C LEU A 91 1.85 -4.72 -7.56
N PRO A 92 1.72 -5.57 -6.53
CA PRO A 92 0.43 -6.18 -6.17
C PRO A 92 -0.69 -5.15 -5.99
N GLU A 93 -0.39 -4.04 -5.32
CA GLU A 93 -1.29 -2.94 -4.99
C GLU A 93 -1.69 -2.20 -6.27
N ILE A 94 -0.72 -1.91 -7.14
CA ILE A 94 -0.97 -1.27 -8.45
C ILE A 94 -1.90 -2.17 -9.29
N VAL A 95 -1.61 -3.46 -9.39
CA VAL A 95 -2.40 -4.40 -10.20
C VAL A 95 -3.83 -4.51 -9.65
N THR A 96 -3.99 -4.64 -8.33
CA THR A 96 -5.33 -4.74 -7.71
C THR A 96 -6.12 -3.43 -7.77
N ALA A 97 -5.45 -2.28 -7.64
CA ALA A 97 -6.07 -0.96 -7.80
C ALA A 97 -6.57 -0.75 -9.24
N ILE A 98 -5.72 -1.00 -10.24
CA ILE A 98 -6.09 -0.90 -11.66
C ILE A 98 -7.25 -1.86 -11.98
N ALA A 99 -7.17 -3.11 -11.54
CA ALA A 99 -8.23 -4.09 -11.75
C ALA A 99 -9.59 -3.64 -11.17
N SER A 100 -9.58 -2.99 -10.00
CA SER A 100 -10.78 -2.44 -9.36
C SER A 100 -11.35 -1.25 -10.14
N ILE A 101 -10.49 -0.36 -10.64
CA ILE A 101 -10.89 0.77 -11.49
C ILE A 101 -11.51 0.28 -12.81
N LEU A 102 -10.91 -0.72 -13.44
CA LEU A 102 -11.43 -1.32 -14.68
C LEU A 102 -12.83 -1.94 -14.49
N LYS A 103 -13.14 -2.40 -13.27
CA LYS A 103 -14.48 -2.87 -12.87
C LYS A 103 -15.44 -1.76 -12.47
N LYS A 104 -15.02 -0.48 -12.56
CA LYS A 104 -15.76 0.71 -12.11
C LYS A 104 -15.98 0.76 -10.59
N GLU A 105 -15.12 0.09 -9.82
CA GLU A 105 -15.15 0.05 -8.35
C GLU A 105 -14.09 1.00 -7.76
N SER A 106 -14.17 2.29 -8.11
CA SER A 106 -13.16 3.30 -7.71
C SER A 106 -13.03 3.47 -6.19
N ALA A 107 -14.14 3.38 -5.44
CA ALA A 107 -14.12 3.43 -3.98
C ALA A 107 -13.32 2.27 -3.38
N MET A 108 -13.39 1.07 -3.99
CA MET A 108 -12.61 -0.10 -3.57
C MET A 108 -11.11 0.11 -3.85
N SER A 109 -10.77 0.71 -4.99
CA SER A 109 -9.37 1.05 -5.32
C SER A 109 -8.77 2.04 -4.32
N VAL A 110 -9.50 3.10 -3.95
CA VAL A 110 -9.01 4.07 -2.95
C VAL A 110 -8.89 3.43 -1.57
N GLY A 111 -9.86 2.59 -1.19
CA GLY A 111 -9.82 1.83 0.06
C GLY A 111 -8.62 0.88 0.13
N ASN A 112 -8.25 0.24 -0.98
CA ASN A 112 -7.06 -0.61 -1.08
C ASN A 112 -5.78 0.19 -0.83
N ILE A 113 -5.60 1.32 -1.52
CA ILE A 113 -4.38 2.14 -1.42
C ILE A 113 -4.22 2.73 -0.01
N ILE A 114 -5.29 3.30 0.55
CA ILE A 114 -5.24 3.86 1.91
C ILE A 114 -5.06 2.75 2.96
N GLY A 115 -5.75 1.62 2.79
CA GLY A 115 -5.64 0.49 3.69
C GLY A 115 -4.24 -0.12 3.74
N ALA A 116 -3.60 -0.29 2.58
CA ALA A 116 -2.23 -0.79 2.47
C ALA A 116 -1.24 0.10 3.24
N ASN A 117 -1.27 1.42 3.01
CA ASN A 117 -0.39 2.35 3.73
C ASN A 117 -0.63 2.36 5.25
N ILE A 118 -1.88 2.21 5.69
CA ILE A 118 -2.19 2.07 7.13
C ILE A 118 -1.56 0.79 7.68
N ILE A 119 -1.68 -0.34 6.98
CA ILE A 119 -1.06 -1.61 7.40
C ILE A 119 0.47 -1.49 7.44
N ASP A 120 1.10 -0.86 6.45
CA ASP A 120 2.55 -0.70 6.42
C ASP A 120 3.06 0.06 7.65
N LEU A 121 2.40 1.16 8.01
CA LEU A 121 2.78 2.00 9.14
C LEU A 121 2.41 1.41 10.51
N THR A 122 1.26 0.74 10.61
CA THR A 122 0.70 0.32 11.91
C THR A 122 0.87 -1.16 12.23
N MET A 123 1.25 -1.98 11.23
CA MET A 123 1.53 -3.40 11.40
C MET A 123 2.97 -3.74 11.04
N ILE A 124 3.39 -3.46 9.80
CA ILE A 124 4.71 -3.92 9.30
C ILE A 124 5.84 -3.22 10.06
N LEU A 125 5.79 -1.88 10.16
CA LEU A 125 6.84 -1.11 10.83
C LEU A 125 7.02 -1.50 12.32
N PRO A 126 5.96 -1.63 13.14
CA PRO A 126 6.07 -2.16 14.51
C PRO A 126 6.66 -3.57 14.57
N VAL A 127 6.21 -4.48 13.71
CA VAL A 127 6.71 -5.86 13.67
C VAL A 127 8.21 -5.88 13.34
N CYS A 128 8.64 -5.13 12.33
CA CYS A 128 10.06 -4.97 12.01
C CYS A 128 10.85 -4.38 13.18
N SER A 129 10.28 -3.43 13.92
CA SER A 129 10.93 -2.85 15.11
C SER A 129 11.07 -3.85 16.26
N PHE A 130 10.16 -4.81 16.41
CA PHE A 130 10.29 -5.86 17.44
C PHE A 130 11.29 -6.94 17.06
N LEU A 131 11.47 -7.19 15.76
CA LEU A 131 12.43 -8.17 15.25
C LEU A 131 13.86 -7.63 15.20
N SER A 132 14.07 -6.32 15.37
CA SER A 132 15.39 -5.72 15.39
C SER A 132 15.90 -5.56 16.82
N ASP A 133 17.05 -6.18 17.13
CA ASP A 133 17.68 -6.12 18.45
C ASP A 133 18.10 -4.70 18.87
N ASN A 134 18.54 -3.90 17.89
CA ASN A 134 18.98 -2.51 18.09
C ASN A 134 17.98 -1.49 17.52
N GLY A 135 16.79 -1.94 17.13
CA GLY A 135 15.78 -1.14 16.47
C GLY A 135 16.06 -0.79 15.01
N LEU A 136 15.18 0.01 14.41
CA LEU A 136 15.29 0.38 12.99
C LEU A 136 16.13 1.65 12.84
N ALA A 137 17.27 1.53 12.16
CA ALA A 137 18.10 2.68 11.82
C ALA A 137 17.39 3.52 10.74
N VAL A 138 17.14 4.79 11.05
CA VAL A 138 16.57 5.75 10.10
C VAL A 138 17.69 6.68 9.62
N ASN A 139 17.90 6.74 8.30
CA ASN A 139 18.90 7.62 7.70
C ASN A 139 18.49 9.10 7.89
N GLN A 140 19.46 10.01 8.03
CA GLN A 140 19.21 11.46 8.05
C GLN A 140 18.44 11.93 6.81
N ASN A 141 18.73 11.37 5.63
CA ASN A 141 17.96 11.69 4.41
C ASN A 141 16.48 11.36 4.57
N THR A 142 16.16 10.24 5.22
CA THR A 142 14.77 9.84 5.48
C THR A 142 14.06 10.78 6.43
N ILE A 143 14.76 11.28 7.46
CA ILE A 143 14.21 12.24 8.42
C ILE A 143 13.99 13.61 7.76
N SER A 144 14.97 14.09 7.00
CA SER A 144 14.99 15.46 6.49
C SER A 144 14.27 15.63 5.16
N ILE A 145 14.12 14.57 4.35
CA ILE A 145 13.56 14.64 3.00
C ILE A 145 12.38 13.69 2.85
N ASP A 146 12.57 12.38 3.01
CA ASP A 146 11.56 11.37 2.65
C ASP A 146 10.26 11.53 3.45
N ILE A 147 10.37 11.70 4.78
CA ILE A 147 9.22 11.87 5.67
C ILE A 147 8.48 13.20 5.38
N PRO A 148 9.15 14.37 5.33
CA PRO A 148 8.49 15.63 4.97
C PRO A 148 7.79 15.61 3.61
N VAL A 149 8.44 15.05 2.58
CA VAL A 149 7.84 14.91 1.24
C VAL A 149 6.63 13.98 1.29
N SER A 150 6.71 12.87 2.02
CA SER A 150 5.58 11.95 2.19
C SER A 150 4.39 12.63 2.88
N ILE A 151 4.63 13.41 3.93
CA ILE A 151 3.58 14.18 4.63
C ILE A 151 2.96 15.22 3.68
N LEU A 152 3.80 15.96 2.94
CA LEU A 152 3.33 16.96 1.98
C LEU A 152 2.44 16.32 0.91
N LEU A 153 2.86 15.19 0.33
CA LEU A 153 2.08 14.44 -0.64
C LEU A 153 0.75 13.98 -0.05
N ILE A 154 0.75 13.43 1.17
CA ILE A 154 -0.48 13.04 1.87
C ILE A 154 -1.40 14.24 2.05
N VAL A 155 -0.90 15.40 2.46
CA VAL A 155 -1.73 16.61 2.64
C VAL A 155 -2.33 17.06 1.31
N ILE A 156 -1.54 17.14 0.24
CA ILE A 156 -2.02 17.53 -1.10
C ILE A 156 -3.06 16.55 -1.65
N THR A 157 -2.94 15.27 -1.30
CA THR A 157 -3.75 14.18 -1.85
C THR A 157 -5.03 13.97 -1.03
N VAL A 158 -4.88 13.78 0.27
CA VAL A 158 -5.95 13.36 1.18
C VAL A 158 -6.86 14.54 1.52
N LEU A 159 -6.32 15.72 1.80
CA LEU A 159 -7.11 16.86 2.26
C LEU A 159 -8.19 17.26 1.23
N PRO A 160 -7.87 17.46 -0.06
CA PRO A 160 -8.90 17.80 -1.05
C PRO A 160 -9.83 16.62 -1.33
N THR A 161 -9.34 15.38 -1.25
CA THR A 161 -10.16 14.18 -1.47
C THR A 161 -11.21 14.01 -0.38
N VAL A 162 -10.87 14.29 0.88
CA VAL A 162 -11.80 14.28 2.01
C VAL A 162 -12.84 15.40 1.88
N LEU A 163 -12.41 16.59 1.44
CA LEU A 163 -13.30 17.75 1.29
C LEU A 163 -14.25 17.64 0.08
N ALA A 164 -13.77 17.15 -1.05
CA ALA A 164 -14.54 17.07 -2.31
C ALA A 164 -15.17 15.70 -2.55
N GLY A 165 -14.82 14.67 -1.76
CA GLY A 165 -15.27 13.30 -1.91
C GLY A 165 -14.84 12.62 -3.22
N LYS A 166 -13.90 13.22 -3.96
CA LYS A 166 -13.46 12.74 -5.28
C LYS A 166 -11.97 12.99 -5.47
N PHE A 167 -11.28 11.99 -6.02
CA PHE A 167 -9.91 12.11 -6.48
C PHE A 167 -9.89 12.60 -7.94
N SER A 168 -9.26 13.74 -8.20
CA SER A 168 -9.23 14.38 -9.51
C SER A 168 -7.96 14.03 -10.30
N ARG A 169 -8.04 14.08 -11.63
CA ARG A 169 -6.89 13.75 -12.50
C ARG A 169 -5.69 14.68 -12.26
N TRP A 170 -5.95 15.96 -12.00
CA TRP A 170 -4.91 16.95 -11.73
C TRP A 170 -4.10 16.63 -10.47
N GLN A 171 -4.75 16.12 -9.41
CA GLN A 171 -4.03 15.67 -8.20
C GLN A 171 -3.04 14.55 -8.54
N GLY A 172 -3.47 13.56 -9.33
CA GLY A 172 -2.60 12.48 -9.78
C GLY A 172 -1.38 12.97 -10.56
N VAL A 173 -1.57 13.91 -11.50
CA VAL A 173 -0.48 14.50 -12.28
C VAL A 173 0.48 15.27 -11.38
N THR A 174 -0.02 16.09 -10.45
CA THR A 174 0.80 16.85 -9.51
C THR A 174 1.64 15.94 -8.61
N ILE A 175 1.03 14.89 -8.05
CA ILE A 175 1.73 13.92 -7.19
C ILE A 175 2.81 13.18 -7.98
N PHE A 176 2.49 12.72 -9.19
CA PHE A 176 3.44 12.05 -10.06
C PHE A 176 4.63 12.97 -10.40
N GLY A 177 4.37 14.25 -10.69
CA GLY A 177 5.39 15.25 -10.93
C GLY A 177 6.30 15.49 -9.73
N ILE A 178 5.72 15.66 -8.53
CA ILE A 178 6.50 15.85 -7.28
C ILE A 178 7.34 14.60 -6.98
N TYR A 179 6.77 13.40 -7.09
CA TYR A 179 7.50 12.15 -6.85
C TYR A 179 8.64 11.96 -7.85
N THR A 180 8.42 12.26 -9.12
CA THR A 180 9.46 12.22 -10.17
C THR A 180 10.58 13.21 -9.85
N GLY A 181 10.24 14.44 -9.45
CA GLY A 181 11.22 15.45 -9.04
C GLY A 181 12.06 14.98 -7.84
N TYR A 182 11.42 14.39 -6.83
CA TYR A 182 12.09 13.83 -5.66
C TYR A 182 13.10 12.72 -6.04
N ILE A 183 12.69 11.77 -6.90
CA ILE A 183 13.59 10.71 -7.37
C ILE A 183 14.80 11.29 -8.11
N ILE A 184 14.59 12.29 -8.97
CA ILE A 184 15.69 12.95 -9.69
C ILE A 184 16.68 13.60 -8.71
N THR A 185 16.17 14.32 -7.70
CA THR A 185 17.04 14.98 -6.70
C THR A 185 17.78 14.01 -5.78
N MET A 186 17.30 12.78 -5.64
CA MET A 186 17.96 11.75 -4.82
C MET A 186 19.00 10.96 -5.62
N VAL A 187 18.78 10.80 -6.93
CA VAL A 187 19.66 10.06 -7.83
C VAL A 187 20.83 10.90 -8.34
N MET A 188 20.63 12.21 -8.54
CA MET A 188 21.67 13.16 -8.98
C MET A 188 22.44 13.74 -7.81
#